data_AF-A0A6F8VEM6-F1
#
_entry.id   AF-A0A6F8VEM6-F1
#
_cell.length_a   1.000
_cell.length_b   1.000
_cell.length_c   1.000
_cell.angle_alpha   90.00
_cell.angle_beta   90.00
_cell.angle_gamma   90.00
#
_symmetry.space_group_name_H-M   'P 1'
#
loop_
_entity.id
_entity.type
_entity.pdbx_description
1 polymer ?
#
loop_
_entity_poly.entity_id
_entity_poly.type
_entity_poly.pdbx_seq_one_letter_code
_entity_poly.pdbx_strand_id
1 'polypeptide(L)'
;MGRHSQMPLRNIILALLLPVLLGNACVADAGPPQQPAVNDYQTHTLGFDGIRFSCRPEQLEKIESGMARYLASFGIAPELVVKKVDRKNGILFYTLSTPEEDANTLNLQDRPEMQIKEEVVSLPMEHGKKKNIQTVSKKEILLALLQHGRTTEFKGRACNIEALKDHVGIRQNTVAWAEDLMWIWPDGGPANWNEKLWKDGTPKPGYPVYKAVNDVFVNQAKYSIGCYTATKLVVVQGVLDYYRRIKKDKVQLKRVVRRLLADKDPLVAVEPGRMWDFEKDFDPREQNNPGKLVKVEYGAGPRNFVPGDWVYFLNTDPVSYQKIGYEGSNAIYLGRNKFDDYYNDNNHFYTYDEKLNEVYQWRNGVFSRARDFARIQPLTPEDLERLSAPPSEGGLLTTMRVFPYFFGYEELPVREEYLTLE
;
A
#
# COMPACT_ATOMS: atom_id res chain seq x y z
N MET A 1 4.10 28.10 17.61
CA MET A 1 3.09 28.24 16.54
C MET A 1 3.36 27.14 15.52
N GLY A 2 2.77 25.97 15.71
CA GLY A 2 3.02 24.77 14.91
C GLY A 2 1.68 24.17 14.49
N ARG A 3 1.59 23.78 13.21
CA ARG A 3 0.39 23.26 12.56
C ARG A 3 0.01 21.90 13.14
N HIS A 4 -1.28 21.72 13.39
CA HIS A 4 -1.91 20.51 13.87
C HIS A 4 -1.75 19.36 12.86
N SER A 5 -1.28 18.20 13.32
CA SER A 5 -1.49 16.91 12.63
C SER A 5 -2.80 16.28 13.13
N GLN A 6 -3.86 17.06 12.96
CA GLN A 6 -5.26 16.66 13.02
C GLN A 6 -5.88 17.29 11.79
N MET A 7 -6.58 16.53 10.96
CA MET A 7 -7.68 17.13 10.22
C MET A 7 -8.86 17.17 11.19
N PRO A 8 -9.31 18.36 11.63
CA PRO A 8 -10.68 18.56 12.00
C PRO A 8 -11.34 19.38 10.87
N LEU A 9 -12.37 18.84 10.25
CA LEU A 9 -13.37 19.65 9.55
C LEU A 9 -14.13 20.49 10.59
N ARG A 10 -13.57 21.65 10.95
CA ARG A 10 -14.28 22.73 11.67
C ARG A 10 -13.75 24.09 11.24
N ASN A 11 -14.53 24.79 10.43
CA ASN A 11 -14.49 26.25 10.34
C ASN A 11 -15.63 26.83 11.19
N ILE A 12 -15.27 27.55 12.25
CA ILE A 12 -16.10 28.59 12.86
C ILE A 12 -15.34 29.89 12.64
N ILE A 13 -15.95 30.85 11.94
CA ILE A 13 -15.58 32.26 12.03
C ILE A 13 -16.76 33.02 12.65
N LEU A 14 -16.41 33.78 13.69
CA LEU A 14 -17.20 34.80 14.36
C LEU A 14 -17.73 35.84 13.36
N ALA A 15 -19.02 36.17 13.42
CA ALA A 15 -19.54 37.46 12.98
C ALA A 15 -20.43 38.03 14.10
N LEU A 16 -20.03 39.20 14.60
CA LEU A 16 -20.80 40.02 15.55
C LEU A 16 -21.91 40.79 14.79
N LEU A 17 -23.13 40.65 15.31
CA LEU A 17 -24.24 41.64 15.41
C LEU A 17 -24.54 42.59 14.23
N LEU A 18 -25.68 42.38 13.56
CA LEU A 18 -26.91 43.21 13.69
C LEU A 18 -28.09 42.53 12.94
N PRO A 19 -29.36 42.74 13.37
CA PRO A 19 -30.53 41.99 12.90
C PRO A 19 -31.24 42.69 11.73
N VAL A 20 -32.13 41.95 11.02
CA VAL A 20 -33.48 42.37 10.56
C VAL A 20 -33.97 41.54 9.34
N LEU A 21 -35.18 40.98 9.50
CA LEU A 21 -36.25 40.60 8.54
C LEU A 21 -36.19 39.31 7.68
N LEU A 22 -37.04 38.35 8.10
CA LEU A 22 -38.09 37.61 7.36
C LEU A 22 -38.00 37.47 5.82
N GLY A 23 -38.08 36.22 5.33
CA GLY A 23 -38.47 35.92 3.95
C GLY A 23 -38.40 34.44 3.58
N ASN A 24 -39.56 33.85 3.26
CA ASN A 24 -39.82 32.44 2.96
C ASN A 24 -39.01 31.80 1.81
N ALA A 25 -38.71 30.51 2.01
CA ALA A 25 -38.83 29.36 1.10
C ALA A 25 -38.61 29.54 -0.43
N CYS A 26 -37.69 28.73 -0.98
CA CYS A 26 -38.00 27.84 -2.10
C CYS A 26 -36.93 26.73 -2.23
N VAL A 27 -37.45 25.50 -2.31
CA VAL A 27 -36.74 24.24 -2.51
C VAL A 27 -36.19 24.18 -3.94
N ALA A 28 -34.89 23.90 -4.10
CA ALA A 28 -34.30 23.53 -5.37
C ALA A 28 -33.62 22.17 -5.23
N ASP A 29 -34.14 21.24 -6.01
CA ASP A 29 -33.75 19.84 -6.18
C ASP A 29 -32.28 19.77 -6.62
N ALA A 30 -31.41 19.23 -5.75
CA ALA A 30 -30.01 18.98 -6.07
C ALA A 30 -29.89 17.55 -6.60
N GLY A 31 -29.89 17.40 -7.92
CA GLY A 31 -29.54 16.15 -8.59
C GLY A 31 -28.14 15.67 -8.18
N PRO A 32 -27.83 14.38 -8.41
CA PRO A 32 -26.57 13.79 -7.98
C PRO A 32 -25.37 14.54 -8.59
N PRO A 33 -24.26 14.71 -7.84
CA PRO A 33 -23.12 15.48 -8.31
C PRO A 33 -22.50 14.84 -9.54
N GLN A 34 -22.45 15.59 -10.63
CA GLN A 34 -21.68 15.25 -11.83
C GLN A 34 -20.18 15.28 -11.48
N GLN A 35 -19.53 14.13 -11.58
CA GLN A 35 -18.08 13.99 -11.41
C GLN A 35 -17.33 14.58 -12.63
N PRO A 36 -16.14 15.17 -12.43
CA PRO A 36 -15.31 15.65 -13.53
C PRO A 36 -14.70 14.49 -14.32
N ALA A 37 -14.46 14.73 -15.61
CA ALA A 37 -13.94 13.76 -16.56
C ALA A 37 -12.59 13.18 -16.10
N VAL A 38 -12.56 11.85 -15.95
CA VAL A 38 -11.37 11.03 -15.70
C VAL A 38 -10.51 11.04 -16.97
N ASN A 39 -9.61 12.02 -17.09
CA ASN A 39 -8.61 12.08 -18.14
C ASN A 39 -7.22 11.88 -17.54
N ASP A 40 -6.85 10.62 -17.29
CA ASP A 40 -5.53 10.06 -17.64
C ASP A 40 -5.56 8.53 -17.42
N TYR A 41 -6.47 7.82 -18.09
CA TYR A 41 -6.27 6.39 -18.27
C TYR A 41 -5.07 6.24 -19.19
N GLN A 42 -3.92 5.87 -18.63
CA GLN A 42 -2.82 5.37 -19.42
C GLN A 42 -3.39 4.32 -20.36
N THR A 43 -3.42 4.66 -21.65
CA THR A 43 -3.82 3.76 -22.71
C THR A 43 -3.03 2.47 -22.54
N HIS A 44 -3.72 1.38 -22.19
CA HIS A 44 -3.17 0.04 -22.25
C HIS A 44 -2.65 -0.15 -23.68
N THR A 45 -1.33 -0.06 -23.86
CA THR A 45 -0.71 -0.60 -25.07
C THR A 45 -1.04 -2.08 -25.07
N LEU A 46 -1.95 -2.48 -25.94
CA LEU A 46 -2.14 -3.87 -26.35
C LEU A 46 -0.75 -4.44 -26.68
N GLY A 47 -0.23 -5.27 -25.78
CA GLY A 47 1.09 -5.87 -25.92
C GLY A 47 1.92 -5.84 -24.64
N PHE A 48 1.71 -6.85 -23.81
CA PHE A 48 2.58 -7.35 -22.74
C PHE A 48 2.55 -6.63 -21.39
N ASP A 49 2.28 -7.44 -20.37
CA ASP A 49 2.24 -7.15 -18.94
C ASP A 49 3.30 -8.00 -18.21
N GLY A 50 3.34 -7.91 -16.87
CA GLY A 50 4.38 -8.51 -16.04
C GLY A 50 5.55 -7.57 -15.78
N ILE A 51 6.79 -8.05 -15.91
CA ILE A 51 8.00 -7.25 -15.67
C ILE A 51 8.54 -6.71 -16.98
N ARG A 52 8.65 -5.38 -17.06
CA ARG A 52 9.24 -4.69 -18.21
C ARG A 52 10.56 -4.03 -17.84
N PHE A 53 11.59 -4.25 -18.64
CA PHE A 53 12.84 -3.51 -18.61
C PHE A 53 12.92 -2.60 -19.82
N SER A 54 13.08 -1.29 -19.59
CA SER A 54 13.27 -0.28 -20.65
C SER A 54 14.67 0.32 -20.50
N CYS A 55 15.58 -0.18 -21.32
CA CYS A 55 17.03 -0.12 -21.17
C CYS A 55 17.70 0.49 -22.40
N ARG A 56 18.99 0.81 -22.28
CA ARG A 56 19.82 0.94 -23.49
C ARG A 56 20.08 -0.46 -24.08
N PRO A 57 20.15 -0.62 -25.41
CA PRO A 57 20.33 -1.94 -26.05
C PRO A 57 21.50 -2.76 -25.49
N GLU A 58 22.62 -2.11 -25.16
CA GLU A 58 23.81 -2.74 -24.59
C GLU A 58 23.61 -3.31 -23.18
N GLN A 59 22.57 -2.87 -22.45
CA GLN A 59 22.27 -3.35 -21.11
C GLN A 59 21.42 -4.63 -21.13
N LEU A 60 20.72 -4.91 -22.25
CA LEU A 60 19.75 -5.99 -22.33
C LEU A 60 20.36 -7.36 -22.04
N GLU A 61 21.54 -7.67 -22.59
CA GLU A 61 22.21 -8.97 -22.37
C GLU A 61 22.54 -9.22 -20.89
N LYS A 62 22.92 -8.15 -20.17
CA LYS A 62 23.18 -8.21 -18.73
C LYS A 62 21.89 -8.46 -17.95
N ILE A 63 20.78 -7.83 -18.34
CA ILE A 63 19.47 -8.07 -17.73
C ILE A 63 19.01 -9.49 -18.02
N GLU A 64 19.12 -9.97 -19.26
CA GLU A 64 18.74 -11.34 -19.64
C GLU A 64 19.48 -12.38 -18.80
N SER A 65 20.80 -12.25 -18.72
CA SER A 65 21.65 -13.12 -17.90
C SER A 65 21.34 -13.01 -16.41
N GLY A 66 21.07 -11.80 -15.93
CA GLY A 66 20.72 -11.54 -14.53
C GLY A 66 19.38 -12.15 -14.14
N MET A 67 18.37 -11.99 -14.99
CA MET A 67 17.02 -12.51 -14.78
C MET A 67 17.01 -14.04 -14.83
N ALA A 68 17.70 -14.65 -15.79
CA ALA A 68 17.83 -16.11 -15.86
C ALA A 68 18.44 -16.70 -14.57
N ARG A 69 19.51 -16.10 -14.05
CA ARG A 69 20.10 -16.50 -12.75
C ARG A 69 19.14 -16.27 -11.59
N TYR A 70 18.37 -15.19 -11.62
CA TYR A 70 17.45 -14.85 -10.53
C TYR A 70 16.26 -15.81 -10.47
N LEU A 71 15.63 -16.11 -11.60
CA LEU A 71 14.60 -17.14 -11.74
C LEU A 71 15.12 -18.51 -11.26
N ALA A 72 16.30 -18.91 -11.73
CA ALA A 72 16.93 -20.17 -11.34
C ALA A 72 17.22 -20.24 -9.82
N SER A 73 17.57 -19.12 -9.18
CA SER A 73 17.82 -19.08 -7.73
C SER A 73 16.60 -19.40 -6.87
N PHE A 74 15.38 -19.29 -7.42
CA PHE A 74 14.14 -19.69 -6.78
C PHE A 74 13.56 -21.01 -7.32
N GLY A 75 14.29 -21.70 -8.19
CA GLY A 75 13.79 -22.89 -8.88
C GLY A 75 12.52 -22.61 -9.69
N ILE A 76 12.39 -21.41 -10.27
CA ILE A 76 11.32 -21.12 -11.24
C ILE A 76 11.76 -21.72 -12.56
N ALA A 77 10.95 -22.64 -13.07
CA ALA A 77 11.25 -23.36 -14.29
C ALA A 77 11.16 -22.42 -15.51
N PRO A 78 12.10 -22.47 -16.48
CA PRO A 78 12.11 -21.54 -17.62
C PRO A 78 10.82 -21.55 -18.45
N GLU A 79 10.13 -22.69 -18.53
CA GLU A 79 8.86 -22.86 -19.23
C GLU A 79 7.69 -22.08 -18.61
N LEU A 80 7.80 -21.70 -17.33
CA LEU A 80 6.78 -20.89 -16.66
C LEU A 80 6.87 -19.40 -17.05
N VAL A 81 7.92 -18.98 -17.75
CA VAL A 81 8.18 -17.56 -18.04
C VAL A 81 8.39 -17.34 -19.54
N VAL A 82 7.50 -16.57 -20.14
CA VAL A 82 7.64 -16.07 -21.51
C VAL A 82 8.53 -14.84 -21.49
N LYS A 83 9.60 -14.86 -22.31
CA LYS A 83 10.50 -13.72 -22.53
C LYS A 83 10.26 -13.13 -23.92
N LYS A 84 10.06 -11.82 -24.01
CA LYS A 84 10.00 -11.09 -25.29
C LYS A 84 11.02 -9.97 -25.31
N VAL A 85 11.76 -9.84 -26.41
CA VAL A 85 12.87 -8.88 -26.53
C VAL A 85 12.69 -8.03 -27.78
N ASP A 86 12.66 -6.72 -27.61
CA ASP A 86 12.80 -5.74 -28.67
C ASP A 86 14.15 -5.04 -28.51
N ARG A 87 15.17 -5.59 -29.18
CA ARG A 87 16.54 -5.08 -29.11
C ARG A 87 16.67 -3.69 -29.72
N LYS A 88 15.82 -3.33 -30.68
CA LYS A 88 15.88 -2.04 -31.37
C LYS A 88 15.47 -0.91 -30.43
N ASN A 89 14.39 -1.13 -29.68
CA ASN A 89 13.87 -0.13 -28.74
C ASN A 89 14.40 -0.30 -27.31
N GLY A 90 15.25 -1.31 -27.07
CA GLY A 90 15.83 -1.53 -25.74
C GLY A 90 14.82 -2.08 -24.72
N ILE A 91 13.81 -2.83 -25.18
CA ILE A 91 12.71 -3.30 -24.34
C ILE A 91 12.81 -4.82 -24.15
N LEU A 92 12.60 -5.27 -22.91
CA LEU A 92 12.60 -6.67 -22.53
C LEU A 92 11.45 -6.94 -21.56
N PHE A 93 10.60 -7.90 -21.89
CA PHE A 93 9.46 -8.32 -21.08
C PHE A 93 9.66 -9.74 -20.56
N TYR A 94 9.19 -9.95 -19.34
CA TYR A 94 9.01 -11.26 -18.72
C TYR A 94 7.60 -11.35 -18.15
N THR A 95 6.89 -12.41 -18.54
CA THR A 95 5.50 -12.66 -18.14
C THR A 95 5.33 -14.14 -17.85
N LEU A 96 4.39 -14.53 -16.98
CA LEU A 96 4.09 -15.95 -16.78
C LEU A 96 3.47 -16.57 -18.04
N SER A 97 3.76 -17.85 -18.27
CA SER A 97 3.20 -18.64 -19.37
C SER A 97 1.79 -19.15 -19.03
N THR A 98 0.94 -18.26 -18.53
CA THR A 98 -0.47 -18.49 -18.24
C THR A 98 -1.35 -17.92 -19.38
N PRO A 99 -2.65 -18.24 -19.44
CA PRO A 99 -3.56 -17.57 -20.36
C PRO A 99 -3.54 -16.04 -20.16
N GLU A 100 -3.67 -15.25 -21.24
CA GLU A 100 -3.56 -13.78 -21.17
C GLU A 100 -4.67 -13.14 -20.32
N GLU A 101 -5.83 -13.80 -20.22
CA GLU A 101 -6.95 -13.39 -19.37
C GLU A 101 -6.77 -13.71 -17.88
N ASP A 102 -5.83 -14.60 -17.54
CA ASP A 102 -5.54 -14.95 -16.16
C ASP A 102 -4.67 -13.87 -15.52
N ALA A 103 -5.30 -12.92 -14.84
CA ALA A 103 -4.60 -11.91 -14.04
C ALA A 103 -4.61 -12.23 -12.53
N ASN A 104 -5.06 -13.42 -12.12
CA ASN A 104 -5.31 -13.70 -10.71
C ASN A 104 -4.00 -14.08 -9.99
N THR A 105 -3.58 -13.27 -9.03
CA THR A 105 -2.40 -13.55 -8.22
C THR A 105 -2.74 -14.18 -6.86
N LEU A 106 -4.01 -14.15 -6.44
CA LEU A 106 -4.44 -14.63 -5.13
C LEU A 106 -4.24 -16.14 -4.96
N ASN A 107 -4.35 -16.91 -6.05
CA ASN A 107 -4.30 -18.37 -6.06
C ASN A 107 -2.95 -18.93 -6.53
N LEU A 108 -1.90 -18.11 -6.68
CA LEU A 108 -0.61 -18.58 -7.20
C LEU A 108 -0.02 -19.72 -6.37
N GLN A 109 -0.19 -19.67 -5.03
CA GLN A 109 0.28 -20.73 -4.14
C GLN A 109 -0.41 -22.08 -4.38
N ASP A 110 -1.67 -22.05 -4.83
CA ASP A 110 -2.48 -23.25 -5.06
C ASP A 110 -2.13 -23.96 -6.37
N ARG A 111 -1.35 -23.30 -7.24
CA ARG A 111 -0.89 -23.81 -8.53
C ARG A 111 0.33 -24.72 -8.33
N PRO A 112 0.21 -26.06 -8.47
CA PRO A 112 1.28 -27.00 -8.10
C PRO A 112 2.59 -26.77 -8.85
N GLU A 113 2.51 -26.35 -10.12
CA GLU A 113 3.64 -26.05 -10.99
C GLU A 113 4.49 -24.87 -10.47
N MET A 114 3.87 -23.94 -9.73
CA MET A 114 4.56 -22.78 -9.16
C MET A 114 5.43 -23.16 -7.97
N GLN A 115 5.12 -24.27 -7.27
CA GLN A 115 5.86 -24.77 -6.12
C GLN A 115 6.22 -23.66 -5.12
N ILE A 116 5.24 -22.82 -4.78
CA ILE A 116 5.40 -21.74 -3.81
C ILE A 116 5.35 -22.33 -2.40
N LYS A 117 6.25 -21.87 -1.53
CA LYS A 117 6.27 -22.19 -0.10
C LYS A 117 6.48 -20.90 0.67
N GLU A 118 6.06 -20.88 1.92
CA GLU A 118 6.38 -19.78 2.84
C GLU A 118 7.88 -19.78 3.17
N GLU A 119 8.42 -18.59 3.44
CA GLU A 119 9.78 -18.39 3.93
C GLU A 119 9.74 -17.97 5.40
N VAL A 120 10.79 -18.28 6.15
CA VAL A 120 10.94 -17.83 7.54
C VAL A 120 11.87 -16.62 7.58
N VAL A 121 11.35 -15.50 8.07
CA VAL A 121 12.13 -14.27 8.30
C VAL A 121 12.30 -14.05 9.81
N SER A 122 13.53 -13.75 10.22
CA SER A 122 13.85 -13.45 11.62
C SER A 122 13.77 -11.93 11.85
N LEU A 123 12.83 -11.48 12.67
CA LEU A 123 12.59 -10.08 13.01
C LEU A 123 13.19 -9.74 14.39
N PRO A 124 13.77 -8.54 14.56
CA PRO A 124 14.29 -8.09 15.86
C PRO A 124 13.16 -7.82 16.85
N MET A 125 13.37 -8.26 18.09
CA MET A 125 12.50 -8.02 19.24
C MET A 125 13.25 -7.24 20.33
N GLU A 126 12.56 -6.98 21.43
CA GLU A 126 13.11 -6.36 22.62
C GLU A 126 14.31 -7.14 23.21
N HIS A 127 15.22 -6.42 23.85
CA HIS A 127 16.39 -6.99 24.54
C HIS A 127 17.29 -7.89 23.66
N GLY A 128 17.35 -7.59 22.35
CA GLY A 128 18.18 -8.35 21.40
C GLY A 128 17.63 -9.71 21.01
N LYS A 129 16.42 -10.07 21.48
CA LYS A 129 15.72 -11.28 21.05
C LYS A 129 15.33 -11.18 19.57
N LYS A 130 15.00 -12.31 18.97
CA LYS A 130 14.46 -12.39 17.61
C LYS A 130 13.19 -13.23 17.60
N LYS A 131 12.26 -12.89 16.73
CA LYS A 131 11.04 -13.66 16.45
C LYS A 131 11.14 -14.17 15.02
N ASN A 132 10.93 -15.47 14.84
CA ASN A 132 10.83 -16.06 13.51
C ASN A 132 9.38 -15.98 13.07
N ILE A 133 9.14 -15.42 11.90
CA ILE A 133 7.83 -15.24 11.29
C ILE A 133 7.81 -16.05 10.00
N GLN A 134 6.78 -16.87 9.82
CA GLN A 134 6.45 -17.45 8.52
C GLN A 134 5.78 -16.39 7.68
N THR A 135 6.27 -16.18 6.46
CA THR A 135 5.81 -15.10 5.59
C THR A 135 5.93 -15.48 4.12
N VAL A 136 5.48 -14.59 3.25
CA VAL A 136 5.56 -14.71 1.80
C VAL A 136 6.99 -15.02 1.34
N SER A 137 7.12 -15.91 0.35
CA SER A 137 8.42 -16.11 -0.29
C SER A 137 8.74 -15.01 -1.30
N LYS A 138 10.03 -14.79 -1.53
CA LYS A 138 10.46 -13.93 -2.65
C LYS A 138 10.06 -14.53 -3.99
N LYS A 139 9.95 -15.86 -4.06
CA LYS A 139 9.43 -16.59 -5.22
C LYS A 139 8.00 -16.18 -5.55
N GLU A 140 7.10 -16.19 -4.57
CA GLU A 140 5.71 -15.76 -4.76
C GLU A 140 5.61 -14.30 -5.22
N ILE A 141 6.37 -13.39 -4.60
CA ILE A 141 6.41 -11.98 -5.02
C ILE A 141 6.87 -11.85 -6.47
N LEU A 142 7.93 -12.57 -6.86
CA LEU A 142 8.45 -12.53 -8.22
C LEU A 142 7.44 -13.09 -9.23
N LEU A 143 6.78 -14.20 -8.92
CA LEU A 143 5.73 -14.78 -9.76
C LEU A 143 4.53 -13.83 -9.89
N ALA A 144 4.10 -13.19 -8.81
CA ALA A 144 3.03 -12.19 -8.85
C ALA A 144 3.39 -10.96 -9.69
N LEU A 145 4.67 -10.54 -9.71
CA LEU A 145 5.14 -9.46 -10.60
C LEU A 145 5.19 -9.89 -12.08
N LEU A 146 5.33 -11.18 -12.35
CA LEU A 146 5.34 -11.76 -13.70
C LEU A 146 3.93 -12.07 -14.23
N GLN A 147 2.92 -12.16 -13.36
CA GLN A 147 1.54 -12.46 -13.75
C GLN A 147 0.96 -11.34 -14.64
N HIS A 148 0.05 -11.72 -15.52
CA HIS A 148 -0.73 -10.77 -16.33
C HIS A 148 -1.52 -9.77 -15.46
N GLY A 149 -2.02 -8.71 -16.10
CA GLY A 149 -2.93 -7.73 -15.52
C GLY A 149 -2.28 -6.42 -15.07
N ARG A 150 -0.95 -6.36 -14.93
CA ARG A 150 -0.22 -5.10 -14.66
C ARG A 150 1.24 -5.13 -15.10
N THR A 151 1.84 -3.97 -15.28
CA THR A 151 3.25 -3.86 -15.71
C THR A 151 4.11 -3.18 -14.64
N THR A 152 5.10 -3.90 -14.12
CA THR A 152 6.16 -3.28 -13.30
C THR A 152 7.35 -2.92 -14.19
N GLU A 153 7.50 -1.62 -14.50
CA GLU A 153 8.56 -1.13 -15.38
C GLU A 153 9.83 -0.69 -14.62
N PHE A 154 10.97 -1.22 -15.05
CA PHE A 154 12.32 -0.88 -14.63
C PHE A 154 13.05 -0.11 -15.74
N LYS A 155 13.18 1.21 -15.58
CA LYS A 155 13.76 2.11 -16.61
C LYS A 155 14.86 3.03 -16.10
N GLY A 156 15.64 3.58 -17.03
CA GLY A 156 16.76 4.46 -16.69
C GLY A 156 17.78 3.74 -15.80
N ARG A 157 18.15 4.33 -14.65
CA ARG A 157 19.05 3.66 -13.68
C ARG A 157 18.42 2.42 -13.03
N ALA A 158 17.10 2.24 -13.12
CA ALA A 158 16.37 1.10 -12.61
C ALA A 158 16.31 -0.06 -13.60
N CYS A 159 16.73 0.12 -14.86
CA CYS A 159 17.09 -1.00 -15.73
C CYS A 159 18.34 -1.72 -15.16
N ASN A 160 18.13 -2.50 -14.11
CA ASN A 160 19.15 -3.20 -13.34
C ASN A 160 18.47 -4.34 -12.57
N ILE A 161 19.00 -5.56 -12.69
CA ILE A 161 18.46 -6.70 -11.96
C ILE A 161 18.49 -6.53 -10.44
N GLU A 162 19.45 -5.76 -9.91
CA GLU A 162 19.51 -5.47 -8.47
C GLU A 162 18.39 -4.54 -8.01
N ALA A 163 17.80 -3.73 -8.91
CA ALA A 163 16.61 -2.93 -8.60
C ALA A 163 15.40 -3.84 -8.38
N LEU A 164 15.21 -4.86 -9.23
CA LEU A 164 14.16 -5.86 -9.07
C LEU A 164 14.36 -6.67 -7.77
N LYS A 165 15.58 -7.14 -7.49
CA LYS A 165 15.88 -7.87 -6.25
C LYS A 165 15.60 -7.05 -4.99
N ASP A 166 15.96 -5.77 -4.99
CA ASP A 166 15.65 -4.86 -3.90
C ASP A 166 14.14 -4.66 -3.77
N HIS A 167 13.43 -4.47 -4.88
CA HIS A 167 11.97 -4.32 -4.87
C HIS A 167 11.27 -5.54 -4.26
N VAL A 168 11.65 -6.75 -4.69
CA VAL A 168 11.16 -8.02 -4.11
C VAL A 168 11.53 -8.14 -2.63
N GLY A 169 12.77 -7.77 -2.27
CA GLY A 169 13.25 -7.84 -0.89
C GLY A 169 12.54 -6.87 0.07
N ILE A 170 12.27 -5.64 -0.36
CA ILE A 170 11.52 -4.65 0.42
C ILE A 170 10.08 -5.11 0.61
N ARG A 171 9.44 -5.66 -0.44
CA ARG A 171 8.10 -6.23 -0.36
C ARG A 171 8.00 -7.35 0.67
N GLN A 172 8.89 -8.35 0.59
CA GLN A 172 8.92 -9.42 1.59
C GLN A 172 9.14 -8.87 3.00
N ASN A 173 10.06 -7.92 3.17
CA ASN A 173 10.33 -7.35 4.48
C ASN A 173 9.13 -6.56 5.03
N THR A 174 8.40 -5.86 4.16
CA THR A 174 7.16 -5.15 4.52
C THR A 174 6.09 -6.14 4.99
N VAL A 175 5.87 -7.20 4.22
CA VAL A 175 4.91 -8.27 4.57
C VAL A 175 5.30 -8.95 5.88
N ALA A 176 6.58 -9.31 6.06
CA ALA A 176 7.04 -9.97 7.28
C ALA A 176 6.72 -9.16 8.56
N TRP A 177 6.85 -7.83 8.50
CA TRP A 177 6.48 -6.94 9.61
C TRP A 177 4.97 -6.80 9.82
N ALA A 178 4.15 -7.24 8.87
CA ALA A 178 2.69 -7.16 8.89
C ALA A 178 1.98 -8.48 9.25
N GLU A 179 2.67 -9.62 9.25
CA GLU A 179 2.08 -10.96 9.51
C GLU A 179 1.50 -11.13 10.92
N ASP A 180 1.99 -10.37 11.91
CA ASP A 180 1.67 -10.60 13.33
C ASP A 180 1.52 -9.27 14.07
N LEU A 181 0.44 -8.57 13.70
CA LEU A 181 0.04 -7.29 14.27
C LEU A 181 -1.15 -7.45 15.21
N MET A 182 -1.18 -6.58 16.23
CA MET A 182 -2.13 -6.53 17.34
C MET A 182 -2.09 -5.13 18.00
N TRP A 183 -2.16 -4.08 17.19
CA TRP A 183 -2.31 -2.72 17.69
C TRP A 183 -3.71 -2.48 18.26
N ILE A 184 -3.89 -1.42 19.04
CA ILE A 184 -5.20 -1.09 19.62
C ILE A 184 -5.98 -0.22 18.62
N TRP A 185 -7.18 -0.65 18.22
CA TRP A 185 -8.09 0.21 17.47
C TRP A 185 -8.59 1.37 18.34
N PRO A 186 -8.41 2.66 17.94
CA PRO A 186 -8.84 3.81 18.74
C PRO A 186 -10.36 4.04 18.77
N ASP A 187 -11.15 3.28 18.02
CA ASP A 187 -12.62 3.40 17.94
C ASP A 187 -13.10 4.83 17.62
N GLY A 188 -12.50 5.43 16.59
CA GLY A 188 -12.75 6.81 16.17
C GLY A 188 -12.13 7.89 17.08
N GLY A 189 -11.49 7.49 18.18
CA GLY A 189 -10.73 8.37 19.05
C GLY A 189 -9.37 8.80 18.47
N PRO A 190 -8.66 9.72 19.16
CA PRO A 190 -7.32 10.11 18.77
C PRO A 190 -6.31 8.96 18.94
N ALA A 191 -5.26 8.97 18.13
CA ALA A 191 -4.17 8.03 18.28
C ALA A 191 -3.43 8.19 19.62
N ASN A 192 -3.03 7.08 20.23
CA ASN A 192 -2.16 7.02 21.40
C ASN A 192 -0.79 6.48 21.01
N TRP A 193 0.26 7.12 21.50
CA TRP A 193 1.65 6.82 21.17
C TRP A 193 2.47 6.60 22.44
N ASN A 194 3.50 5.76 22.36
CA ASN A 194 4.48 5.64 23.44
C ASN A 194 5.22 6.97 23.65
N GLU A 195 4.80 7.74 24.65
CA GLU A 195 5.31 9.07 24.96
C GLU A 195 6.81 9.09 25.25
N LYS A 196 7.46 7.95 25.55
CA LYS A 196 8.92 7.91 25.70
C LYS A 196 9.64 8.26 24.40
N LEU A 197 9.07 7.89 23.26
CA LEU A 197 9.71 7.98 21.95
C LEU A 197 9.01 8.96 21.01
N TRP A 198 7.72 9.20 21.21
CA TRP A 198 6.88 9.95 20.29
C TRP A 198 6.28 11.19 20.97
N LYS A 199 6.02 12.20 20.15
CA LYS A 199 5.18 13.36 20.45
C LYS A 199 4.23 13.52 19.26
N ASP A 200 2.95 13.24 19.48
CA ASP A 200 1.90 13.43 18.49
C ASP A 200 2.21 12.79 17.11
N GLY A 201 2.68 11.53 17.11
CA GLY A 201 3.04 10.82 15.87
C GLY A 201 4.39 11.21 15.25
N THR A 202 5.14 12.12 15.86
CA THR A 202 6.52 12.46 15.47
C THR A 202 7.54 11.95 16.50
N PRO A 203 8.65 11.29 16.10
CA PRO A 203 9.70 10.89 17.03
C PRO A 203 10.29 12.09 17.77
N LYS A 204 10.50 11.96 19.08
CA LYS A 204 11.12 13.00 19.90
C LYS A 204 12.55 13.32 19.42
N PRO A 205 13.01 14.58 19.56
CA PRO A 205 14.38 14.95 19.24
C PRO A 205 15.41 14.02 19.91
N GLY A 206 16.44 13.62 19.16
CA GLY A 206 17.48 12.71 19.65
C GLY A 206 17.19 11.22 19.48
N TYR A 207 15.94 10.83 19.16
CA TYR A 207 15.62 9.44 18.82
C TYR A 207 15.72 9.20 17.31
N PRO A 208 16.54 8.22 16.85
CA PRO A 208 16.55 7.84 15.45
C PRO A 208 15.19 7.30 15.01
N VAL A 209 14.69 7.74 13.85
CA VAL A 209 13.39 7.31 13.28
C VAL A 209 13.25 5.80 13.24
N TYR A 210 14.29 5.09 12.79
CA TYR A 210 14.27 3.62 12.72
C TYR A 210 14.12 2.94 14.09
N LYS A 211 14.48 3.60 15.20
CA LYS A 211 14.28 3.06 16.56
C LYS A 211 12.85 3.32 17.01
N ALA A 212 12.36 4.55 16.81
CA ALA A 212 11.00 4.92 17.18
C ALA A 212 9.97 4.07 16.41
N VAL A 213 10.12 3.93 15.10
CA VAL A 213 9.23 3.10 14.25
C VAL A 213 9.31 1.62 14.67
N ASN A 214 10.49 1.08 14.91
CA ASN A 214 10.64 -0.32 15.34
C ASN A 214 9.97 -0.58 16.71
N ASP A 215 9.94 0.41 17.60
CA ASP A 215 9.24 0.27 18.89
C ASP A 215 7.74 0.03 18.70
N VAL A 216 7.13 0.60 17.65
CA VAL A 216 5.71 0.41 17.36
C VAL A 216 5.36 -1.06 17.12
N PHE A 217 6.27 -1.83 16.52
CA PHE A 217 6.08 -3.26 16.23
C PHE A 217 6.43 -4.18 17.41
N VAL A 218 7.36 -3.74 18.27
CA VAL A 218 7.83 -4.53 19.41
C VAL A 218 6.95 -4.31 20.65
N ASN A 219 6.42 -3.10 20.80
CA ASN A 219 5.61 -2.65 21.93
C ASN A 219 4.17 -2.33 21.51
N GLN A 220 3.57 -3.18 20.67
CA GLN A 220 2.29 -2.90 19.98
C GLN A 220 1.16 -2.41 20.91
N ALA A 221 1.03 -2.99 22.11
CA ALA A 221 0.03 -2.61 23.11
C ALA A 221 0.17 -1.19 23.67
N LYS A 222 1.28 -0.47 23.40
CA LYS A 222 1.46 0.94 23.76
C LYS A 222 0.93 1.91 22.70
N TYR A 223 0.40 1.39 21.61
CA TYR A 223 -0.03 2.17 20.47
C TYR A 223 -1.49 1.89 20.15
N SER A 224 -2.25 2.97 20.07
CA SER A 224 -3.60 2.95 19.52
C SER A 224 -3.63 3.81 18.28
N ILE A 225 -3.81 3.21 17.11
CA ILE A 225 -3.64 3.88 15.81
C ILE A 225 -4.65 3.37 14.78
N GLY A 226 -5.16 4.30 13.97
CA GLY A 226 -6.05 3.97 12.86
C GLY A 226 -5.34 3.30 11.68
N CYS A 227 -6.09 2.62 10.81
CA CYS A 227 -5.54 1.76 9.76
C CYS A 227 -4.63 2.53 8.80
N TYR A 228 -4.96 3.78 8.47
CA TYR A 228 -4.13 4.64 7.64
C TYR A 228 -2.73 4.90 8.24
N THR A 229 -2.65 5.14 9.55
CA THR A 229 -1.37 5.32 10.25
C THR A 229 -0.62 3.99 10.37
N ALA A 230 -1.34 2.91 10.65
CA ALA A 230 -0.80 1.55 10.72
C ALA A 230 -0.12 1.14 9.40
N THR A 231 -0.79 1.33 8.26
CA THR A 231 -0.24 1.02 6.93
C THR A 231 1.03 1.83 6.62
N LYS A 232 1.02 3.13 6.93
CA LYS A 232 2.22 3.98 6.80
C LYS A 232 3.39 3.44 7.62
N LEU A 233 3.15 3.04 8.87
CA LEU A 233 4.18 2.48 9.74
C LEU A 233 4.73 1.16 9.18
N VAL A 234 3.88 0.28 8.64
CA VAL A 234 4.29 -0.97 7.99
C VAL A 234 5.21 -0.71 6.80
N VAL A 235 4.82 0.20 5.89
CA VAL A 235 5.64 0.58 4.74
C VAL A 235 6.96 1.21 5.17
N VAL A 236 6.92 2.16 6.10
CA VAL A 236 8.11 2.86 6.61
C VAL A 236 9.07 1.87 7.28
N GLN A 237 8.57 0.97 8.12
CA GLN A 237 9.37 -0.06 8.77
C GLN A 237 9.96 -1.05 7.76
N GLY A 238 9.15 -1.51 6.79
CA GLY A 238 9.56 -2.40 5.73
C GLY A 238 10.78 -1.86 4.97
N VAL A 239 10.74 -0.60 4.55
CA VAL A 239 11.85 0.06 3.83
C VAL A 239 13.05 0.34 4.75
N LEU A 240 12.83 0.91 5.94
CA LEU A 240 13.92 1.24 6.87
C LEU A 240 14.69 0.01 7.32
N ASP A 241 13.97 -1.03 7.76
CA ASP A 241 14.58 -2.25 8.27
C ASP A 241 15.25 -3.04 7.15
N TYR A 242 14.72 -3.03 5.92
CA TYR A 242 15.36 -3.66 4.77
C TYR A 242 16.77 -3.07 4.55
N TYR A 243 16.89 -1.76 4.38
CA TYR A 243 18.20 -1.13 4.13
C TYR A 243 19.11 -1.19 5.36
N ARG A 244 18.56 -1.16 6.57
CA ARG A 244 19.35 -1.24 7.82
C ARG A 244 19.91 -2.63 8.08
N ARG A 245 19.07 -3.67 8.02
CA ARG A 245 19.36 -5.01 8.56
C ARG A 245 19.58 -6.05 7.47
N ILE A 246 18.72 -6.04 6.45
CA ILE A 246 18.75 -7.04 5.37
C ILE A 246 19.86 -6.71 4.38
N LYS A 247 19.76 -5.56 3.70
CA LYS A 247 20.76 -5.11 2.72
C LYS A 247 21.99 -4.48 3.35
N LYS A 248 21.86 -3.91 4.56
CA LYS A 248 22.92 -3.20 5.30
C LYS A 248 23.54 -2.05 4.50
N ASP A 249 22.75 -1.39 3.67
CA ASP A 249 23.17 -0.25 2.85
C ASP A 249 22.98 1.06 3.61
N LYS A 250 24.08 1.57 4.16
CA LYS A 250 24.08 2.83 4.93
C LYS A 250 23.76 4.06 4.08
N VAL A 251 24.04 4.02 2.77
CA VAL A 251 23.80 5.16 1.86
C VAL A 251 22.31 5.27 1.58
N GLN A 252 21.66 4.18 1.20
CA GLN A 252 20.21 4.18 0.97
C GLN A 252 19.43 4.40 2.26
N LEU A 253 19.87 3.82 3.40
CA LEU A 253 19.25 4.09 4.70
C LEU A 253 19.25 5.60 5.03
N LYS A 254 20.38 6.29 4.85
CA LYS A 254 20.46 7.75 5.07
C LYS A 254 19.53 8.51 4.13
N ARG A 255 19.44 8.11 2.87
CA ARG A 255 18.54 8.73 1.88
C ARG A 255 17.06 8.57 2.27
N VAL A 256 16.66 7.36 2.67
CA VAL A 256 15.28 7.08 3.15
C VAL A 256 14.96 7.92 4.38
N VAL A 257 15.85 7.94 5.38
CA VAL A 257 15.66 8.74 6.60
C VAL A 257 15.55 10.24 6.29
N ARG A 258 16.39 10.77 5.38
CA ARG A 258 16.31 12.18 4.96
C ARG A 258 14.96 12.51 4.33
N ARG A 259 14.44 11.63 3.46
CA ARG A 259 13.13 11.82 2.84
C ARG A 259 11.99 11.80 3.85
N LEU A 260 12.04 10.86 4.80
CA LEU A 260 11.04 10.77 5.86
C LEU A 260 10.97 12.04 6.69
N LEU A 261 12.12 12.60 7.07
CA LEU A 261 12.22 13.74 7.97
C LEU A 261 12.18 15.12 7.30
N ALA A 262 11.93 15.20 6.00
CA ALA A 262 12.11 16.45 5.28
C ALA A 262 11.16 17.58 5.69
N ASP A 263 9.92 17.23 6.02
CA ASP A 263 8.90 18.11 6.58
C ASP A 263 8.80 17.96 8.11
N LYS A 264 9.81 17.33 8.73
CA LYS A 264 9.93 17.06 10.17
C LYS A 264 8.92 16.06 10.72
N ASP A 265 8.12 15.40 9.88
CA ASP A 265 7.17 14.35 10.29
C ASP A 265 7.34 13.10 9.41
N PRO A 266 7.77 11.94 9.96
CA PRO A 266 8.04 10.75 9.15
C PRO A 266 6.79 10.07 8.57
N LEU A 267 5.58 10.43 9.00
CA LEU A 267 4.33 9.77 8.60
C LEU A 267 3.44 10.66 7.69
N VAL A 268 3.73 11.95 7.59
CA VAL A 268 3.09 12.83 6.60
C VAL A 268 3.60 12.49 5.20
N ALA A 269 2.70 12.45 4.20
CA ALA A 269 3.03 12.25 2.78
C ALA A 269 3.99 11.06 2.51
N VAL A 270 3.81 9.93 3.21
CA VAL A 270 4.56 8.69 2.89
C VAL A 270 4.22 8.24 1.47
N GLU A 271 2.94 8.35 1.13
CA GLU A 271 2.30 8.10 -0.16
C GLU A 271 2.00 9.39 -0.94
N PRO A 272 1.73 9.27 -2.26
CA PRO A 272 1.35 10.40 -3.09
C PRO A 272 -0.02 10.97 -2.71
N GLY A 273 -0.20 12.29 -2.81
CA GLY A 273 -1.46 12.95 -2.47
C GLY A 273 -2.63 12.49 -3.35
N ARG A 274 -2.39 12.33 -4.66
CA ARG A 274 -3.39 11.81 -5.62
C ARG A 274 -4.03 10.47 -5.23
N MET A 275 -3.42 9.71 -4.32
CA MET A 275 -4.03 8.49 -3.78
C MET A 275 -5.43 8.75 -3.21
N TRP A 276 -5.71 9.97 -2.74
CA TRP A 276 -6.94 10.37 -2.05
C TRP A 276 -7.84 11.27 -2.90
N ASP A 277 -7.63 11.36 -4.21
CA ASP A 277 -8.39 12.27 -5.09
C ASP A 277 -9.88 11.93 -5.23
N PHE A 278 -10.28 10.73 -4.81
CA PHE A 278 -11.67 10.30 -4.74
C PHE A 278 -12.42 10.85 -3.52
N GLU A 279 -11.72 11.36 -2.51
CA GLU A 279 -12.34 11.93 -1.31
C GLU A 279 -12.99 13.29 -1.62
N LYS A 280 -14.17 13.53 -1.06
CA LYS A 280 -14.98 14.73 -1.38
C LYS A 280 -14.31 16.04 -0.97
N ASP A 281 -13.49 15.99 0.06
CA ASP A 281 -12.76 17.13 0.63
C ASP A 281 -11.27 17.15 0.24
N PHE A 282 -10.88 16.37 -0.76
CA PHE A 282 -9.52 16.35 -1.28
C PHE A 282 -9.05 17.75 -1.70
N ASP A 283 -7.88 18.16 -1.23
CA ASP A 283 -7.25 19.42 -1.63
C ASP A 283 -6.54 19.24 -2.99
N PRO A 284 -6.99 19.90 -4.07
CA PRO A 284 -6.39 19.73 -5.40
C PRO A 284 -4.91 20.11 -5.46
N ARG A 285 -4.39 20.88 -4.49
CA ARG A 285 -2.97 21.22 -4.38
C ARG A 285 -2.10 20.00 -4.05
N GLU A 286 -2.67 18.97 -3.42
CA GLU A 286 -1.98 17.73 -3.08
C GLU A 286 -1.89 16.76 -4.27
N GLN A 287 -2.58 17.02 -5.39
CA GLN A 287 -2.61 16.12 -6.57
C GLN A 287 -1.21 15.74 -7.06
N ASN A 288 -0.30 16.72 -7.07
CA ASN A 288 1.05 16.54 -7.58
C ASN A 288 2.06 16.18 -6.49
N ASN A 289 1.63 15.99 -5.24
CA ASN A 289 2.51 15.55 -4.16
C ASN A 289 2.92 14.09 -4.41
N PRO A 290 4.20 13.80 -4.67
CA PRO A 290 4.63 12.49 -5.16
C PRO A 290 4.84 11.44 -4.05
N GLY A 291 4.68 11.81 -2.78
CA GLY A 291 4.96 10.91 -1.66
C GLY A 291 6.45 10.70 -1.40
N LYS A 292 6.78 10.34 -0.15
CA LYS A 292 8.15 10.14 0.31
C LYS A 292 8.71 8.78 -0.06
N LEU A 293 7.94 7.70 0.14
CA LEU A 293 8.46 6.34 0.06
C LEU A 293 7.81 5.46 -1.01
N VAL A 294 6.56 5.73 -1.36
CA VAL A 294 5.79 4.89 -2.27
C VAL A 294 5.26 5.71 -3.43
N LYS A 295 4.99 5.01 -4.54
CA LYS A 295 4.27 5.50 -5.72
C LYS A 295 2.96 4.73 -5.86
N VAL A 296 2.02 5.31 -6.60
CA VAL A 296 0.71 4.72 -6.87
C VAL A 296 0.55 4.44 -8.35
N GLU A 297 0.04 3.26 -8.66
CA GLU A 297 -0.42 2.84 -9.99
C GLU A 297 -1.94 2.61 -9.93
N TYR A 298 -2.66 2.96 -10.98
CA TYR A 298 -4.11 2.76 -11.08
C TYR A 298 -4.44 1.75 -12.18
N GLY A 299 -5.69 1.31 -12.25
CA GLY A 299 -6.15 0.38 -13.28
C GLY A 299 -5.83 -1.08 -12.99
N ALA A 300 -5.34 -1.41 -11.79
CA ALA A 300 -5.17 -2.80 -11.40
C ALA A 300 -6.54 -3.45 -11.16
N GLY A 301 -6.79 -4.56 -11.86
CA GLY A 301 -8.03 -5.32 -11.74
C GLY A 301 -8.22 -6.00 -10.37
N PRO A 302 -9.41 -6.54 -10.11
CA PRO A 302 -9.65 -7.35 -8.92
C PRO A 302 -8.75 -8.58 -8.93
N ARG A 303 -8.41 -9.10 -7.74
CA ARG A 303 -7.56 -10.29 -7.57
C ARG A 303 -6.13 -10.18 -8.15
N ASN A 304 -5.73 -9.02 -8.68
CA ASN A 304 -4.36 -8.73 -9.12
C ASN A 304 -3.62 -7.88 -8.08
N PHE A 305 -2.83 -8.57 -7.25
CA PHE A 305 -2.07 -8.01 -6.15
C PHE A 305 -0.66 -8.60 -6.10
N VAL A 306 0.34 -7.81 -5.74
CA VAL A 306 1.67 -8.33 -5.40
C VAL A 306 1.88 -8.13 -3.91
N PRO A 307 2.40 -9.15 -3.19
CA PRO A 307 2.62 -9.03 -1.76
C PRO A 307 3.43 -7.77 -1.42
N GLY A 308 2.99 -7.06 -0.38
CA GLY A 308 3.49 -5.73 0.01
C GLY A 308 2.82 -4.55 -0.69
N ASP A 309 1.84 -4.78 -1.58
CA ASP A 309 0.99 -3.70 -2.08
C ASP A 309 0.14 -3.13 -0.94
N TRP A 310 0.11 -1.80 -0.83
CA TRP A 310 -0.92 -1.07 -0.09
C TRP A 310 -2.13 -0.85 -1.01
N VAL A 311 -3.28 -1.29 -0.53
CA VAL A 311 -4.60 -1.24 -1.19
C VAL A 311 -5.63 -0.53 -0.31
N TYR A 312 -6.74 -0.11 -0.91
CA TYR A 312 -7.85 0.49 -0.18
C TYR A 312 -9.19 -0.10 -0.62
N PHE A 313 -9.99 -0.48 0.37
CA PHE A 313 -11.38 -0.90 0.21
C PHE A 313 -12.28 0.22 0.72
N LEU A 314 -12.94 0.94 -0.20
CA LEU A 314 -13.82 2.05 0.14
C LEU A 314 -15.13 1.53 0.71
N ASN A 315 -15.59 2.13 1.81
CA ASN A 315 -16.95 1.90 2.28
C ASN A 315 -17.93 2.76 1.45
N THR A 316 -18.71 2.13 0.59
CA THR A 316 -19.68 2.84 -0.27
C THR A 316 -21.06 3.01 0.37
N ASP A 317 -21.27 2.53 1.59
CA ASP A 317 -22.52 2.74 2.31
C ASP A 317 -22.58 4.16 2.90
N PRO A 318 -23.60 4.98 2.55
CA PRO A 318 -23.62 6.41 2.87
C PRO A 318 -23.75 6.70 4.38
N VAL A 319 -24.19 5.74 5.19
CA VAL A 319 -24.38 5.92 6.63
C VAL A 319 -23.12 5.55 7.37
N SER A 320 -22.63 4.32 7.18
CA SER A 320 -21.46 3.82 7.89
C SER A 320 -20.16 4.50 7.44
N TYR A 321 -20.08 4.99 6.19
CA TYR A 321 -18.94 5.78 5.72
C TYR A 321 -18.74 7.08 6.51
N GLN A 322 -19.81 7.67 7.06
CA GLN A 322 -19.71 8.89 7.87
C GLN A 322 -19.19 8.64 9.30
N LYS A 323 -19.02 7.38 9.69
CA LYS A 323 -18.49 7.03 11.01
C LYS A 323 -16.97 7.06 10.95
N ILE A 324 -16.37 7.89 11.81
CA ILE A 324 -14.92 8.06 11.90
C ILE A 324 -14.23 6.69 12.05
N GLY A 325 -13.30 6.40 11.15
CA GLY A 325 -12.54 5.15 11.11
C GLY A 325 -13.19 4.02 10.32
N TYR A 326 -14.34 4.28 9.67
CA TYR A 326 -15.08 3.32 8.84
C TYR A 326 -15.39 3.89 7.44
N GLU A 327 -14.62 4.90 7.01
CA GLU A 327 -14.65 5.47 5.66
C GLU A 327 -14.16 4.43 4.62
N GLY A 328 -13.27 3.55 5.06
CA GLY A 328 -12.72 2.47 4.25
C GLY A 328 -11.60 1.76 5.00
N SER A 329 -11.07 0.70 4.39
CA SER A 329 -10.01 -0.12 4.98
C SER A 329 -8.73 0.01 4.16
N ASN A 330 -7.70 0.59 4.78
CA ASN A 330 -6.33 0.47 4.29
C ASN A 330 -5.82 -0.93 4.60
N ALA A 331 -5.19 -1.60 3.64
CA ALA A 331 -4.62 -2.92 3.85
C ALA A 331 -3.32 -3.12 3.07
N ILE A 332 -2.48 -4.01 3.57
CA ILE A 332 -1.30 -4.57 2.94
C ILE A 332 -1.65 -6.00 2.51
N TYR A 333 -1.44 -6.29 1.23
CA TYR A 333 -1.56 -7.66 0.75
C TYR A 333 -0.35 -8.48 1.21
N LEU A 334 -0.59 -9.60 1.90
CA LEU A 334 0.43 -10.45 2.50
C LEU A 334 0.87 -11.60 1.56
N GLY A 335 0.23 -11.77 0.41
CA GLY A 335 0.33 -12.98 -0.40
C GLY A 335 -0.66 -14.06 0.05
N ARG A 336 -0.71 -15.20 -0.65
CA ARG A 336 -1.43 -16.41 -0.21
C ARG A 336 -2.92 -16.17 0.06
N ASN A 337 -3.52 -15.28 -0.73
CA ASN A 337 -4.87 -14.76 -0.52
C ASN A 337 -5.08 -14.18 0.89
N LYS A 338 -4.11 -13.43 1.44
CA LYS A 338 -4.20 -12.81 2.77
C LYS A 338 -3.95 -11.31 2.69
N PHE A 339 -4.74 -10.55 3.43
CA PHE A 339 -4.56 -9.14 3.75
C PHE A 339 -4.33 -9.01 5.24
N ASP A 340 -3.58 -8.00 5.67
CA ASP A 340 -3.33 -7.79 7.08
C ASP A 340 -4.60 -7.58 7.91
N ASP A 341 -4.42 -7.84 9.19
CA ASP A 341 -5.32 -7.46 10.27
C ASP A 341 -4.51 -6.73 11.34
N TYR A 342 -4.50 -5.40 11.27
CA TYR A 342 -3.77 -4.55 12.22
C TYR A 342 -4.15 -4.76 13.69
N TYR A 343 -5.35 -5.27 13.95
CA TYR A 343 -5.98 -5.29 15.27
C TYR A 343 -6.19 -6.71 15.82
N ASN A 344 -5.89 -7.73 15.02
CA ASN A 344 -6.12 -9.13 15.32
C ASN A 344 -7.59 -9.46 15.65
N ASP A 345 -8.53 -8.85 14.93
CA ASP A 345 -9.98 -9.13 15.02
C ASP A 345 -10.40 -10.39 14.21
N ASN A 346 -9.50 -10.92 13.37
CA ASN A 346 -9.67 -12.12 12.55
C ASN A 346 -8.42 -13.00 12.50
N ASN A 347 -7.74 -13.19 13.64
CA ASN A 347 -6.57 -14.10 13.75
C ASN A 347 -5.43 -13.75 12.76
N HIS A 348 -5.04 -12.47 12.77
CA HIS A 348 -3.93 -11.83 12.06
C HIS A 348 -4.06 -11.63 10.55
N PHE A 349 -5.10 -12.13 9.89
CA PHE A 349 -5.33 -11.82 8.48
C PHE A 349 -6.79 -11.94 8.07
N TYR A 350 -7.11 -11.37 6.92
CA TYR A 350 -8.35 -11.59 6.20
C TYR A 350 -8.03 -12.15 4.81
N THR A 351 -8.79 -13.12 4.34
CA THR A 351 -8.80 -13.44 2.90
C THR A 351 -9.39 -12.31 2.08
N TYR A 352 -9.21 -12.33 0.76
CA TYR A 352 -9.79 -11.32 -0.12
C TYR A 352 -11.31 -11.17 0.07
N ASP A 353 -12.03 -12.29 0.05
CA ASP A 353 -13.48 -12.31 0.22
C ASP A 353 -13.88 -11.90 1.64
N GLU A 354 -13.11 -12.30 2.65
CA GLU A 354 -13.33 -11.87 4.03
C GLU A 354 -13.13 -10.38 4.22
N LYS A 355 -12.19 -9.74 3.50
CA LYS A 355 -11.93 -8.29 3.54
C LYS A 355 -13.04 -7.51 2.83
N LEU A 356 -13.54 -8.00 1.69
CA LEU A 356 -14.74 -7.46 1.05
C LEU A 356 -15.96 -7.56 1.97
N ASN A 357 -16.14 -8.73 2.61
CA ASN A 357 -17.20 -8.93 3.57
C ASN A 357 -17.04 -8.01 4.78
N GLU A 358 -15.83 -7.87 5.34
CA GLU A 358 -15.54 -7.00 6.49
C GLU A 358 -16.06 -5.59 6.28
N VAL A 359 -15.64 -4.93 5.18
CA VAL A 359 -16.06 -3.56 4.86
C VAL A 359 -17.55 -3.49 4.56
N TYR A 360 -18.11 -4.48 3.85
CA TYR A 360 -19.53 -4.52 3.57
C TYR A 360 -20.39 -4.56 4.85
N GLN A 361 -20.00 -5.36 5.85
CA GLN A 361 -20.79 -5.56 7.07
C GLN A 361 -20.85 -4.34 7.99
N TRP A 362 -20.06 -3.28 7.76
CA TRP A 362 -20.14 -2.04 8.53
C TRP A 362 -21.52 -1.38 8.42
N ARG A 363 -22.23 -1.55 7.28
CA ARG A 363 -23.63 -1.13 7.10
C ARG A 363 -24.60 -1.85 8.05
N ASN A 364 -24.24 -3.06 8.47
CA ASN A 364 -25.01 -3.89 9.40
C ASN A 364 -24.57 -3.69 10.85
N GLY A 365 -23.71 -2.70 11.11
CA GLY A 365 -23.19 -2.40 12.45
C GLY A 365 -22.22 -3.45 12.99
N VAL A 366 -21.52 -4.19 12.11
CA VAL A 366 -20.43 -5.10 12.50
C VAL A 366 -19.12 -4.33 12.51
N PHE A 367 -18.74 -3.76 13.65
CA PHE A 367 -17.55 -2.89 13.78
C PHE A 367 -16.36 -3.59 14.43
N SER A 368 -16.58 -4.78 14.99
CA SER A 368 -15.59 -5.81 15.29
C SER A 368 -16.27 -7.14 14.99
N ARG A 369 -15.61 -7.99 14.21
CA ARG A 369 -16.09 -9.35 13.93
C ARG A 369 -16.25 -10.16 15.20
N ALA A 370 -15.29 -10.07 16.13
CA ALA A 370 -15.38 -10.82 17.38
C ALA A 370 -16.58 -10.36 18.24
N ARG A 371 -16.81 -9.05 18.36
CA ARG A 371 -17.87 -8.49 19.22
C ARG A 371 -19.26 -8.55 18.57
N ASP A 372 -19.34 -8.26 17.27
CA ASP A 372 -20.59 -8.01 16.56
C ASP A 372 -20.98 -9.18 15.62
N PHE A 373 -20.37 -10.37 15.79
CA PHE A 373 -20.56 -11.54 14.91
C PHE A 373 -22.03 -11.89 14.63
N ALA A 374 -22.91 -11.70 15.62
CA ALA A 374 -24.33 -12.00 15.52
C ALA A 374 -25.10 -11.10 14.53
N ARG A 375 -24.49 -9.99 14.07
CA ARG A 375 -25.09 -9.06 13.10
C ARG A 375 -24.67 -9.36 11.66
N ILE A 376 -23.69 -10.24 11.45
CA ILE A 376 -23.16 -10.57 10.13
C ILE A 376 -24.27 -11.15 9.25
N GLN A 377 -24.44 -10.56 8.07
CA GLN A 377 -25.31 -11.07 7.03
C GLN A 377 -24.48 -11.88 6.00
N PRO A 378 -24.90 -13.09 5.61
CA PRO A 378 -24.17 -13.86 4.60
C PRO A 378 -24.14 -13.15 3.24
N LEU A 379 -23.05 -13.30 2.51
CA LEU A 379 -22.90 -12.83 1.12
C LEU A 379 -22.81 -14.02 0.19
N THR A 380 -23.43 -13.93 -0.99
CA THR A 380 -23.25 -14.95 -2.03
C THR A 380 -21.94 -14.73 -2.81
N PRO A 381 -21.48 -15.72 -3.60
CA PRO A 381 -20.37 -15.50 -4.53
C PRO A 381 -20.61 -14.34 -5.51
N GLU A 382 -21.85 -14.15 -5.98
CA GLU A 382 -22.21 -13.05 -6.88
C GLU A 382 -22.12 -11.69 -6.17
N ASP A 383 -22.49 -11.63 -4.88
CA ASP A 383 -22.25 -10.43 -4.07
C ASP A 383 -20.77 -10.11 -3.96
N LEU A 384 -19.93 -11.11 -3.68
CA LEU A 384 -18.48 -10.93 -3.57
C LEU A 384 -17.87 -10.46 -4.89
N GLU A 385 -18.30 -11.03 -6.03
CA GLU A 385 -17.85 -10.59 -7.35
C GLU A 385 -18.26 -9.13 -7.61
N ARG A 386 -19.52 -8.76 -7.31
CA ARG A 386 -19.97 -7.36 -7.44
C ARG A 386 -19.19 -6.41 -6.54
N LEU A 387 -18.93 -6.79 -5.28
CA LEU A 387 -18.17 -5.97 -4.34
C LEU A 387 -16.68 -5.85 -4.71
N SER A 388 -16.16 -6.80 -5.48
CA SER A 388 -14.79 -6.77 -6.00
C SER A 388 -14.54 -5.69 -7.05
N ALA A 389 -15.60 -5.15 -7.65
CA ALA A 389 -15.51 -4.10 -8.66
C ALA A 389 -15.03 -2.76 -8.06
N PRO A 390 -14.58 -1.81 -8.90
CA PRO A 390 -14.29 -0.45 -8.49
C PRO A 390 -15.50 0.26 -7.87
N PRO A 391 -15.30 1.24 -6.96
CA PRO A 391 -16.42 2.03 -6.44
C PRO A 391 -17.26 2.75 -7.50
N SER A 392 -16.63 3.16 -8.61
CA SER A 392 -17.34 3.73 -9.78
C SER A 392 -18.32 2.77 -10.44
N GLU A 393 -18.18 1.47 -10.19
CA GLU A 393 -19.02 0.39 -10.70
C GLU A 393 -19.89 -0.24 -9.57
N GLY A 394 -19.96 0.42 -8.41
CA GLY A 394 -20.77 -0.02 -7.26
C GLY A 394 -20.12 -1.10 -6.38
N GLY A 395 -18.83 -1.39 -6.59
CA GLY A 395 -18.04 -2.24 -5.70
C GLY A 395 -17.33 -1.47 -4.58
N LEU A 396 -16.33 -2.09 -3.96
CA LEU A 396 -15.59 -1.56 -2.81
C LEU A 396 -14.09 -1.41 -3.08
N LEU A 397 -13.52 -2.22 -3.98
CA LEU A 397 -12.08 -2.26 -4.17
C LEU A 397 -11.60 -1.15 -5.11
N THR A 398 -10.73 -0.27 -4.61
CA THR A 398 -10.07 0.70 -5.50
C THR A 398 -9.12 0.03 -6.49
N THR A 399 -8.98 0.61 -7.68
CA THR A 399 -8.05 0.12 -8.73
C THR A 399 -6.59 0.47 -8.46
N MET A 400 -6.32 1.18 -7.36
CA MET A 400 -4.98 1.64 -7.02
C MET A 400 -4.15 0.56 -6.32
N ARG A 401 -2.85 0.53 -6.65
CA ARG A 401 -1.83 -0.25 -5.96
C ARG A 401 -0.69 0.67 -5.59
N VAL A 402 -0.35 0.70 -4.30
CA VAL A 402 0.68 1.58 -3.77
C VAL A 402 1.88 0.74 -3.34
N PHE A 403 3.07 1.11 -3.82
CA PHE A 403 4.27 0.32 -3.60
C PHE A 403 5.56 1.14 -3.56
N PRO A 404 6.65 0.62 -2.96
CA PRO A 404 7.89 1.36 -2.78
C PRO A 404 8.56 1.83 -4.07
N TYR A 405 9.16 3.02 -4.03
CA TYR A 405 10.13 3.45 -5.04
C TYR A 405 11.33 2.48 -5.11
N PHE A 406 12.00 2.44 -6.26
CA PHE A 406 13.26 1.74 -6.51
C PHE A 406 14.45 2.56 -5.96
N PHE A 407 14.53 2.67 -4.63
CA PHE A 407 15.55 3.52 -3.99
C PHE A 407 16.97 3.15 -4.43
N GLY A 408 17.73 4.17 -4.82
CA GLY A 408 19.09 4.00 -5.35
C GLY A 408 19.14 3.80 -6.86
N TYR A 409 18.02 3.42 -7.48
CA TYR A 409 17.94 3.08 -8.90
C TYR A 409 17.01 3.98 -9.70
N GLU A 410 16.11 4.75 -9.09
CA GLU A 410 15.37 5.80 -9.81
C GLU A 410 15.67 7.19 -9.26
N GLU A 411 15.42 8.20 -10.09
CA GLU A 411 15.37 9.57 -9.63
C GLU A 411 14.11 9.72 -8.78
N LEU A 412 14.32 10.03 -7.50
CA LEU A 412 13.22 10.20 -6.57
C LEU A 412 12.69 11.62 -6.75
N PRO A 413 11.36 11.80 -6.86
CA PRO A 413 10.79 13.11 -7.07
C PRO A 413 11.09 14.01 -5.86
N VAL A 414 11.38 15.28 -6.16
CA VAL A 414 11.80 16.30 -5.20
C VAL A 414 10.58 17.16 -4.87
N ARG A 415 10.16 17.18 -3.60
CA ARG A 415 9.31 18.21 -2.99
C ARG A 415 10.15 19.47 -2.74
N GLU A 416 9.55 20.65 -2.90
CA GLU A 416 10.21 21.94 -2.62
C GLU A 416 10.84 21.99 -1.23
N GLU A 417 10.20 21.36 -0.24
CA GLU A 417 10.68 21.25 1.15
C GLU A 417 12.05 20.55 1.25
N TYR A 418 12.39 19.62 0.34
CA TYR A 418 13.70 18.96 0.33
C TYR A 418 14.84 19.89 -0.11
N LEU A 419 14.55 20.99 -0.80
CA LEU A 419 15.56 21.94 -1.30
C LEU A 419 16.07 22.90 -0.22
N THR A 420 15.41 22.94 0.95
CA THR A 420 15.76 23.83 2.07
C THR A 420 16.65 23.16 3.13
N LEU A 421 17.10 21.92 2.88
CA LEU A 421 17.89 21.08 3.80
C LEU A 421 19.35 20.90 3.35
N GLU A 422 19.81 21.66 2.35
CA GLU A 422 21.23 21.86 2.03
C GLU A 422 21.78 23.03 2.84
#